data_AF-A0A6V8R5Z4-F1
#
_entry.id   AF-A0A6V8R5Z4-F1
#
_cell.length_a   1.000
_cell.length_b   1.000
_cell.length_c   1.000
_cell.angle_alpha   90.00
_cell.angle_beta   90.00
_cell.angle_gamma   90.00
#
_symmetry.space_group_name_H-M   'P 1'
#
loop_
_entity.id
_entity.type
_entity.pdbx_description
1 polymer ?
#
loop_
_entity_poly.entity_id
_entity_poly.type
_entity_poly.pdbx_seq_one_letter_code
_entity_poly.pdbx_strand_id
1 'polypeptide(L)'
;MAPKKNILLVIADDMGKSLGCYGDSTISTPNIDRLAAEGTLFDNAFASTASCSGSRSVIYTGLHTHQNGQYGLQHSNHHFLTFDHIETAPKLFQTFGYLTGIIGKIHVGPDNVYPWEVRRESPTRDVAWVAQEADSFFQLAKEDPRSFFLTVGFMDPHRDSTRGGFGNGDDSVSGPDATYDPAKITVPSFLNDIPEVRQEMAEYYRSVGRVDRGFGLIMDALIKAGLDNDTLVVLTSDNGPPFLNSKTTLYDAAWKLDFPFSTDLYASLSWEGIRNSQFPVKVGERSLEAYIRRPPEELYDMQQDPREVVNLADCPEYKELLLGYRKELEDWQRLTQDAWLVRDGVSLSEMQGHIDAGLKIPDRFDFDLATPGNKVL
;
A
#
# COMPACT_ATOMS: atom_id res chain seq x y z
N MET A 1 -21.78 9.53 31.45
CA MET A 1 -20.52 9.04 30.87
C MET A 1 -20.41 9.61 29.46
N ALA A 2 -19.22 9.97 28.99
CA ALA A 2 -19.05 10.29 27.57
C ALA A 2 -19.49 9.07 26.72
N PRO A 3 -20.10 9.27 25.54
CA PRO A 3 -20.51 8.16 24.68
C PRO A 3 -19.30 7.30 24.31
N LYS A 4 -19.44 5.97 24.33
CA LYS A 4 -18.40 5.03 23.92
C LYS A 4 -18.12 5.25 22.43
N LYS A 5 -16.92 5.71 22.06
CA LYS A 5 -16.53 5.84 20.66
C LYS A 5 -15.59 4.70 20.28
N ASN A 6 -16.09 3.81 19.44
CA ASN A 6 -15.37 2.65 18.94
C ASN A 6 -14.72 2.96 17.59
N ILE A 7 -13.77 2.13 17.20
CA ILE A 7 -13.06 2.25 15.94
C ILE A 7 -12.99 0.87 15.28
N LEU A 8 -13.49 0.79 14.05
CA LEU A 8 -13.34 -0.34 13.15
C LEU A 8 -12.44 0.08 11.99
N LEU A 9 -11.22 -0.45 11.96
CA LEU A 9 -10.25 -0.25 10.88
C LEU A 9 -10.24 -1.48 9.98
N VAL A 10 -10.68 -1.33 8.73
CA VAL A 10 -10.70 -2.39 7.71
C VAL A 10 -9.60 -2.09 6.69
N ILE A 11 -8.73 -3.06 6.46
CA ILE A 11 -7.60 -2.96 5.54
C ILE A 11 -7.72 -4.08 4.50
N ALA A 12 -7.98 -3.71 3.25
CA ALA A 12 -7.86 -4.63 2.11
C ALA A 12 -6.40 -4.75 1.68
N ASP A 13 -6.01 -5.88 1.12
CA ASP A 13 -4.63 -6.20 0.76
C ASP A 13 -4.43 -6.05 -0.75
N ASP A 14 -3.62 -5.09 -1.16
CA ASP A 14 -3.43 -4.70 -2.56
C ASP A 14 -4.72 -4.20 -3.27
N MET A 15 -5.61 -3.46 -2.59
CA MET A 15 -6.80 -2.88 -3.23
C MET A 15 -6.53 -1.48 -3.81
N GLY A 16 -6.76 -1.33 -5.10
CA GLY A 16 -6.75 -0.04 -5.80
C GLY A 16 -8.08 0.70 -5.83
N LYS A 17 -8.16 1.72 -6.69
CA LYS A 17 -9.36 2.54 -6.94
C LYS A 17 -10.36 1.95 -7.96
N SER A 18 -10.21 0.67 -8.33
CA SER A 18 -11.20 -0.03 -9.15
C SER A 18 -12.46 -0.33 -8.34
N LEU A 19 -13.24 0.72 -8.03
CA LEU A 19 -14.45 0.71 -7.19
C LEU A 19 -15.48 1.67 -7.80
N GLY A 20 -16.76 1.39 -7.61
CA GLY A 20 -17.86 2.22 -8.12
C GLY A 20 -17.79 3.67 -7.63
N CYS A 21 -17.50 3.88 -6.34
CA CYS A 21 -17.33 5.20 -5.72
C CYS A 21 -16.17 6.04 -6.27
N TYR A 22 -15.19 5.42 -6.94
CA TYR A 22 -14.10 6.11 -7.66
C TYR A 22 -14.37 6.24 -9.17
N GLY A 23 -15.58 5.90 -9.63
CA GLY A 23 -16.03 6.09 -11.01
C GLY A 23 -15.83 4.89 -11.94
N ASP A 24 -15.39 3.73 -11.43
CA ASP A 24 -15.30 2.52 -12.25
C ASP A 24 -16.69 1.89 -12.44
N SER A 25 -17.27 2.09 -13.62
CA SER A 25 -18.59 1.55 -13.97
C SER A 25 -18.59 0.08 -14.38
N THR A 26 -17.43 -0.59 -14.39
CA THR A 26 -17.27 -1.98 -14.83
C THR A 26 -17.19 -2.99 -13.69
N ILE A 27 -17.09 -2.50 -12.45
CA ILE A 27 -17.15 -3.28 -11.21
C ILE A 27 -18.41 -2.94 -10.40
N SER A 28 -18.89 -3.88 -9.58
CA SER A 28 -19.99 -3.64 -8.63
C SER A 28 -19.48 -3.77 -7.20
N THR A 29 -19.44 -2.65 -6.45
CA THR A 29 -19.01 -2.59 -5.04
C THR A 29 -20.02 -1.86 -4.14
N PRO A 30 -21.28 -2.34 -4.05
CA PRO A 30 -22.37 -1.59 -3.44
C PRO A 30 -22.18 -1.31 -1.94
N ASN A 31 -21.47 -2.15 -1.19
CA ASN A 31 -21.28 -1.95 0.25
C ASN A 31 -20.25 -0.86 0.53
N ILE A 32 -19.15 -0.86 -0.23
CA ILE A 32 -18.11 0.17 -0.18
C ILE A 32 -18.66 1.49 -0.73
N ASP A 33 -19.45 1.43 -1.81
CA ASP A 33 -20.09 2.62 -2.39
C ASP A 33 -21.07 3.26 -1.39
N ARG A 34 -21.80 2.44 -0.62
CA ARG A 34 -22.65 2.93 0.48
C ARG A 34 -21.83 3.63 1.56
N LEU A 35 -20.71 3.04 2.00
CA LEU A 35 -19.81 3.69 2.98
C LEU A 35 -19.32 5.04 2.46
N ALA A 36 -18.92 5.13 1.20
CA ALA A 36 -18.46 6.37 0.59
C ALA A 36 -19.58 7.43 0.54
N ALA A 37 -20.82 7.03 0.25
CA ALA A 37 -21.99 7.92 0.20
C ALA A 37 -22.44 8.41 1.59
N GLU A 38 -22.23 7.61 2.64
CA GLU A 38 -22.60 7.92 4.02
C GLU A 38 -21.46 8.60 4.81
N GLY A 39 -20.24 8.58 4.27
CA GLY A 39 -19.02 9.05 4.93
C GLY A 39 -18.26 10.12 4.15
N THR A 40 -16.93 10.05 4.21
CA THR A 40 -16.02 10.92 3.48
C THR A 40 -15.08 10.09 2.62
N LEU A 41 -15.11 10.32 1.31
CA LEU A 41 -14.21 9.68 0.35
C LEU A 41 -12.99 10.56 0.11
N PHE A 42 -11.79 10.01 0.31
CA PHE A 42 -10.53 10.70 0.06
C PHE A 42 -9.96 10.33 -1.30
N ASP A 43 -10.06 11.23 -2.28
CA ASP A 43 -9.50 10.98 -3.61
C ASP A 43 -7.97 11.12 -3.67
N ASN A 44 -7.35 11.76 -2.67
CA ASN A 44 -5.90 11.94 -2.60
C ASN A 44 -5.34 11.40 -1.28
N ALA A 45 -5.45 10.09 -1.10
CA ALA A 45 -4.84 9.35 0.01
C ALA A 45 -3.73 8.42 -0.52
N PHE A 46 -2.56 8.47 0.12
CA PHE A 46 -1.37 7.77 -0.34
C PHE A 46 -0.77 6.92 0.79
N ALA A 47 -0.37 5.69 0.46
CA ALA A 47 0.53 4.92 1.32
C ALA A 47 1.94 5.51 1.21
N SER A 48 2.64 5.64 2.33
CA SER A 48 4.03 6.14 2.32
C SER A 48 5.03 5.11 1.79
N THR A 49 4.62 3.85 1.64
CA THR A 49 5.42 2.78 1.04
C THR A 49 4.50 1.78 0.34
N ALA A 50 4.88 1.33 -0.86
CA ALA A 50 4.10 0.41 -1.68
C ALA A 50 4.43 -1.07 -1.38
N SER A 51 4.50 -1.44 -0.11
CA SER A 51 4.82 -2.79 0.37
C SER A 51 4.00 -3.13 1.60
N CYS A 52 3.40 -4.32 1.66
CA CYS A 52 2.38 -4.65 2.64
C CYS A 52 2.84 -4.53 4.11
N SER A 53 3.92 -5.21 4.53
CA SER A 53 4.42 -5.10 5.91
C SER A 53 4.87 -3.68 6.26
N GLY A 54 5.58 -3.02 5.34
CA GLY A 54 6.03 -1.64 5.52
C GLY A 54 4.84 -0.71 5.71
N SER A 55 3.85 -0.76 4.83
CA SER A 55 2.67 0.12 4.87
C SER A 55 1.82 -0.14 6.11
N ARG A 56 1.56 -1.40 6.44
CA ARG A 56 0.81 -1.77 7.67
C ARG A 56 1.52 -1.26 8.92
N SER A 57 2.85 -1.33 8.98
CA SER A 57 3.59 -0.75 10.10
C SER A 57 3.39 0.76 10.20
N VAL A 58 3.33 1.49 9.08
CA VAL A 58 3.04 2.94 9.09
C VAL A 58 1.62 3.20 9.55
N ILE A 59 0.63 2.44 9.08
CA ILE A 59 -0.76 2.54 9.52
C ILE A 59 -0.87 2.37 11.05
N TYR A 60 -0.12 1.43 11.61
CA TYR A 60 -0.18 1.14 13.05
C TYR A 60 0.72 2.03 13.90
N THR A 61 1.70 2.74 13.35
CA THR A 61 2.65 3.54 14.15
C THR A 61 2.52 5.04 13.91
N GLY A 62 1.99 5.46 12.77
CA GLY A 62 2.07 6.85 12.29
C GLY A 62 3.49 7.28 11.91
N LEU A 63 4.44 6.34 11.86
CA LEU A 63 5.85 6.57 11.58
C LEU A 63 6.24 5.90 10.28
N HIS A 64 7.10 6.55 9.49
CA HIS A 64 7.60 5.98 8.25
C HIS A 64 8.51 4.77 8.51
N THR A 65 8.69 3.91 7.51
CA THR A 65 9.43 2.65 7.67
C THR A 65 10.87 2.86 8.13
N HIS A 66 11.53 3.94 7.68
CA HIS A 66 12.88 4.29 8.13
C HIS A 66 12.94 4.64 9.63
N GLN A 67 11.84 5.14 10.20
CA GLN A 67 11.71 5.48 11.62
C GLN A 67 11.29 4.27 12.47
N ASN A 68 10.34 3.47 11.98
CA ASN A 68 9.77 2.38 12.77
C ASN A 68 10.56 1.07 12.68
N GLY A 69 11.45 0.90 11.69
CA GLY A 69 12.34 -0.27 11.54
C GLY A 69 11.81 -1.36 10.59
N GLN A 70 10.54 -1.29 10.17
CA GLN A 70 9.94 -2.23 9.22
C GLN A 70 10.34 -1.92 7.78
N TYR A 71 11.64 -2.07 7.46
CA TYR A 71 12.18 -1.70 6.15
C TYR A 71 11.70 -2.59 4.98
N GLY A 72 11.10 -3.74 5.28
CA GLY A 72 10.60 -4.66 4.27
C GLY A 72 9.57 -5.66 4.81
N LEU A 73 9.42 -6.77 4.10
CA LEU A 73 8.46 -7.82 4.44
C LEU A 73 8.81 -8.50 5.76
N GLN A 74 7.79 -8.79 6.56
CA GLN A 74 7.97 -9.37 7.89
C GLN A 74 8.25 -10.88 7.85
N HIS A 75 7.66 -11.60 6.89
CA HIS A 75 7.64 -13.06 6.89
C HIS A 75 8.91 -13.71 6.32
N SER A 76 9.07 -15.00 6.63
CA SER A 76 10.08 -15.89 6.03
C SER A 76 11.50 -15.32 6.07
N ASN A 77 12.22 -15.37 4.95
CA ASN A 77 13.62 -14.95 4.86
C ASN A 77 13.81 -13.42 4.82
N HIS A 78 12.72 -12.65 4.73
CA HIS A 78 12.80 -11.19 4.75
C HIS A 78 13.02 -10.68 6.19
N HIS A 79 12.16 -11.13 7.12
CA HIS A 79 12.33 -10.98 8.57
C HIS A 79 12.59 -9.54 9.08
N PHE A 80 12.03 -8.53 8.41
CA PHE A 80 12.05 -7.16 8.93
C PHE A 80 11.06 -7.02 10.09
N LEU A 81 11.47 -6.27 11.12
CA LEU A 81 10.73 -6.10 12.36
C LEU A 81 10.73 -4.63 12.78
N THR A 82 9.62 -4.18 13.34
CA THR A 82 9.50 -2.88 13.99
C THR A 82 10.36 -2.86 15.25
N PHE A 83 11.01 -1.73 15.55
CA PHE A 83 11.85 -1.59 16.74
C PHE A 83 11.04 -1.72 18.04
N ASP A 84 11.64 -2.34 19.06
CA ASP A 84 10.98 -2.66 20.34
C ASP A 84 10.41 -1.45 21.10
N HIS A 85 10.97 -0.26 20.89
CA HIS A 85 10.59 0.95 21.60
C HIS A 85 9.44 1.72 20.93
N ILE A 86 8.98 1.28 19.76
CA ILE A 86 7.94 1.97 19.00
C ILE A 86 6.57 1.69 19.63
N GLU A 87 5.84 2.76 19.93
CA GLU A 87 4.46 2.67 20.35
C GLU A 87 3.55 2.46 19.14
N THR A 88 2.74 1.41 19.19
CA THR A 88 1.82 1.05 18.10
C THR A 88 0.37 1.32 18.50
N ALA A 89 -0.52 1.45 17.53
CA ALA A 89 -1.96 1.61 17.72
C ALA A 89 -2.55 0.59 18.72
N PRO A 90 -2.36 -0.74 18.59
CA PRO A 90 -2.86 -1.67 19.60
C PRO A 90 -2.30 -1.40 21.00
N LYS A 91 -1.02 -1.03 21.14
CA LYS A 91 -0.42 -0.71 22.44
C LYS A 91 -1.00 0.58 23.04
N LEU A 92 -1.14 1.63 22.23
CA LEU A 92 -1.66 2.93 22.66
C LEU A 92 -3.14 2.83 23.02
N PHE A 93 -3.97 2.20 22.19
CA PHE A 93 -5.39 2.02 22.47
C PHE A 93 -5.64 1.21 23.75
N GLN A 94 -4.85 0.17 24.03
CA GLN A 94 -4.90 -0.52 25.33
C GLN A 94 -4.57 0.41 26.50
N THR A 95 -3.53 1.24 26.35
CA THR A 95 -3.13 2.20 27.39
C THR A 95 -4.24 3.22 27.66
N PHE A 96 -5.03 3.57 26.65
CA PHE A 96 -6.23 4.40 26.78
C PHE A 96 -7.50 3.64 27.19
N GLY A 97 -7.40 2.36 27.53
CA GLY A 97 -8.50 1.56 28.05
C GLY A 97 -9.46 1.05 26.98
N TYR A 98 -9.01 0.84 25.75
CA TYR A 98 -9.80 0.15 24.71
C TYR A 98 -9.62 -1.37 24.79
N LEU A 99 -10.67 -2.11 24.46
CA LEU A 99 -10.57 -3.52 24.04
C LEU A 99 -9.98 -3.56 22.63
N THR A 100 -8.84 -4.20 22.46
CA THR A 100 -8.16 -4.25 21.15
C THR A 100 -8.29 -5.61 20.48
N GLY A 101 -8.55 -5.61 19.18
CA GLY A 101 -8.66 -6.85 18.40
C GLY A 101 -8.08 -6.75 17.00
N ILE A 102 -7.65 -7.89 16.47
CA ILE A 102 -7.27 -8.08 15.07
C ILE A 102 -7.81 -9.40 14.52
N ILE A 103 -8.39 -9.33 13.32
CA ILE A 103 -8.93 -10.47 12.57
C ILE A 103 -8.29 -10.49 11.18
N GLY A 104 -7.85 -11.66 10.72
CA GLY A 104 -7.28 -11.84 9.38
C GLY A 104 -5.79 -11.48 9.32
N LYS A 105 -5.37 -10.76 8.27
CA LYS A 105 -3.95 -10.48 7.97
C LYS A 105 -3.35 -9.44 8.92
N ILE A 106 -2.26 -9.81 9.60
CA ILE A 106 -1.46 -8.91 10.46
C ILE A 106 -0.24 -8.38 9.69
N HIS A 107 0.66 -9.30 9.33
CA HIS A 107 1.83 -9.07 8.48
C HIS A 107 2.85 -8.02 8.98
N VAL A 108 2.88 -7.77 10.28
CA VAL A 108 3.84 -6.92 10.99
C VAL A 108 4.33 -7.65 12.23
N GLY A 109 5.48 -7.24 12.77
CA GLY A 109 6.06 -7.83 13.98
C GLY A 109 7.12 -6.92 14.59
N PRO A 110 7.61 -7.23 15.79
CA PRO A 110 7.35 -8.46 16.54
C PRO A 110 6.05 -8.39 17.38
N ASP A 111 5.53 -9.54 17.80
CA ASP A 111 4.24 -9.66 18.52
C ASP A 111 4.17 -8.82 19.80
N ASN A 112 5.27 -8.67 20.54
CA ASN A 112 5.34 -7.83 21.75
C ASN A 112 5.14 -6.34 21.46
N VAL A 113 5.45 -5.88 20.26
CA VAL A 113 5.28 -4.50 19.80
C VAL A 113 3.85 -4.26 19.29
N TYR A 114 3.13 -5.31 18.86
CA TYR A 114 1.76 -5.24 18.36
C TYR A 114 0.77 -6.07 19.22
N PRO A 115 0.48 -5.67 20.47
CA PRO A 115 -0.02 -6.58 21.48
C PRO A 115 -1.56 -6.76 21.49
N TRP A 116 -2.27 -6.85 20.36
CA TRP A 116 -3.75 -6.99 20.37
C TRP A 116 -4.27 -8.04 21.37
N GLU A 117 -5.28 -7.69 22.18
CA GLU A 117 -5.83 -8.60 23.20
C GLU A 117 -6.58 -9.78 22.57
N VAL A 118 -7.41 -9.50 21.57
CA VAL A 118 -8.13 -10.52 20.80
C VAL A 118 -7.46 -10.70 19.45
N ARG A 119 -6.75 -11.80 19.27
CA ARG A 119 -6.08 -12.14 18.00
C ARG A 119 -6.79 -13.32 17.32
N ARG A 120 -7.19 -13.11 16.07
CA ARG A 120 -7.76 -14.11 15.15
C ARG A 120 -7.05 -14.00 13.81
N GLU A 121 -5.74 -14.19 13.85
CA GLU A 121 -4.94 -14.21 12.62
C GLU A 121 -5.30 -15.42 11.78
N SER A 122 -5.52 -15.19 10.48
CA SER A 122 -5.85 -16.25 9.54
C SER A 122 -5.46 -15.81 8.13
N PRO A 123 -4.88 -16.72 7.32
CA PRO A 123 -4.63 -16.46 5.90
C PRO A 123 -5.88 -16.67 5.04
N THR A 124 -7.04 -16.97 5.64
CA THR A 124 -8.26 -17.29 4.90
C THR A 124 -8.75 -16.13 4.03
N ARG A 125 -9.30 -16.46 2.87
CA ARG A 125 -10.06 -15.57 1.99
C ARG A 125 -11.57 -15.71 2.21
N ASP A 126 -12.01 -16.58 3.11
CA ASP A 126 -13.43 -16.75 3.42
C ASP A 126 -13.95 -15.56 4.24
N VAL A 127 -14.55 -14.61 3.54
CA VAL A 127 -15.07 -13.39 4.15
C VAL A 127 -16.27 -13.62 5.07
N ALA A 128 -16.98 -14.76 4.95
CA ALA A 128 -18.03 -15.11 5.90
C ALA A 128 -17.43 -15.49 7.26
N TRP A 129 -16.32 -16.25 7.26
CA TRP A 129 -15.56 -16.51 8.48
C TRP A 129 -15.04 -15.21 9.10
N VAL A 130 -14.47 -14.31 8.30
CA VAL A 130 -14.00 -13.00 8.80
C VAL A 130 -15.13 -12.21 9.47
N ALA A 131 -16.31 -12.16 8.83
CA ALA A 131 -17.48 -11.50 9.40
C ALA A 131 -18.01 -12.20 10.67
N GLN A 132 -17.93 -13.53 10.74
CA GLN A 132 -18.32 -14.29 11.93
C GLN A 132 -17.39 -14.01 13.13
N GLU A 133 -16.08 -13.91 12.90
CA GLU A 133 -15.14 -13.51 13.94
C GLU A 133 -15.36 -12.05 14.37
N ALA A 134 -15.75 -11.17 13.43
CA ALA A 134 -16.12 -9.79 13.74
C ALA A 134 -17.39 -9.73 14.60
N ASP A 135 -18.45 -10.48 14.26
CA ASP A 135 -19.66 -10.61 15.09
C ASP A 135 -19.31 -11.13 16.49
N SER A 136 -18.45 -12.15 16.58
CA SER A 136 -18.00 -12.70 17.87
C SER A 136 -17.26 -11.64 18.71
N PHE A 137 -16.41 -10.82 18.09
CA PHE A 137 -15.76 -9.69 18.75
C PHE A 137 -16.78 -8.63 19.19
N PHE A 138 -17.78 -8.30 18.36
CA PHE A 138 -18.83 -7.34 18.71
C PHE A 138 -19.69 -7.82 19.88
N GLN A 139 -20.01 -9.11 19.97
CA GLN A 139 -20.72 -9.66 21.14
C GLN A 139 -19.87 -9.54 22.41
N LEU A 140 -18.57 -9.83 22.33
CA LEU A 140 -17.64 -9.59 23.45
C LEU A 140 -17.61 -8.10 23.84
N ALA A 141 -17.51 -7.19 22.88
CA ALA A 141 -17.44 -5.76 23.12
C ALA A 141 -18.71 -5.18 23.78
N LYS A 142 -19.87 -5.82 23.60
CA LYS A 142 -21.12 -5.44 24.29
C LYS A 142 -21.09 -5.75 25.78
N GLU A 143 -20.39 -6.82 26.17
CA GLU A 143 -20.25 -7.23 27.56
C GLU A 143 -19.06 -6.54 28.25
N ASP A 144 -18.13 -5.99 27.47
CA ASP A 144 -16.97 -5.24 27.98
C ASP A 144 -17.34 -3.77 28.27
N PRO A 145 -16.99 -3.21 29.45
CA PRO A 145 -17.24 -1.80 29.76
C PRO A 145 -16.42 -0.82 28.91
N ARG A 146 -15.37 -1.26 28.21
CA ARG A 146 -14.49 -0.43 27.38
C ARG A 146 -15.12 -0.08 26.02
N SER A 147 -14.53 0.90 25.33
CA SER A 147 -14.68 1.05 23.87
C SER A 147 -13.76 0.07 23.16
N PHE A 148 -13.99 -0.21 21.87
CA PHE A 148 -13.14 -1.12 21.11
C PHE A 148 -12.35 -0.44 19.99
N PHE A 149 -11.16 -0.98 19.71
CA PHE A 149 -10.39 -0.76 18.50
C PHE A 149 -10.19 -2.11 17.82
N LEU A 150 -10.95 -2.36 16.75
CA LEU A 150 -10.90 -3.60 15.98
C LEU A 150 -10.24 -3.32 14.63
N THR A 151 -9.21 -4.09 14.31
CA THR A 151 -8.63 -4.14 12.97
C THR A 151 -9.10 -5.39 12.25
N VAL A 152 -9.59 -5.26 11.02
CA VAL A 152 -9.88 -6.39 10.12
C VAL A 152 -8.97 -6.27 8.89
N GLY A 153 -8.04 -7.20 8.74
CA GLY A 153 -7.18 -7.30 7.58
C GLY A 153 -7.69 -8.36 6.62
N PHE A 154 -8.26 -7.98 5.48
CA PHE A 154 -8.54 -8.95 4.42
C PHE A 154 -7.24 -9.42 3.76
N MET A 155 -7.25 -10.67 3.27
CA MET A 155 -6.22 -11.18 2.36
C MET A 155 -6.51 -10.79 0.91
N ASP A 156 -7.77 -10.50 0.59
CA ASP A 156 -8.19 -10.05 -0.74
C ASP A 156 -7.98 -8.53 -0.90
N PRO A 157 -7.74 -8.04 -2.12
CA PRO A 157 -7.54 -8.77 -3.38
C PRO A 157 -6.06 -9.11 -3.71
N HIS A 158 -5.25 -9.56 -2.74
CA HIS A 158 -3.88 -9.99 -3.01
C HIS A 158 -3.84 -11.19 -3.95
N ARG A 159 -2.79 -11.31 -4.77
CA ARG A 159 -2.57 -12.49 -5.63
C ARG A 159 -2.47 -13.78 -4.81
N ASP A 160 -2.95 -14.88 -5.36
CA ASP A 160 -2.68 -16.20 -4.78
C ASP A 160 -1.39 -16.82 -5.36
N SER A 161 -1.10 -18.07 -5.01
CA SER A 161 0.06 -18.80 -5.54
C SER A 161 -0.15 -19.36 -6.95
N THR A 162 -1.33 -19.14 -7.55
CA THR A 162 -1.64 -19.54 -8.91
C THR A 162 -1.33 -18.40 -9.88
N ARG A 163 -1.10 -18.76 -11.14
CA ARG A 163 -0.70 -17.79 -12.16
C ARG A 163 -1.91 -16.94 -12.60
N GLY A 164 -1.89 -15.67 -12.24
CA GLY A 164 -2.97 -14.71 -12.51
C GLY A 164 -4.21 -14.86 -11.65
N GLY A 165 -4.13 -15.63 -10.57
CA GLY A 165 -5.24 -15.86 -9.65
C GLY A 165 -5.26 -14.91 -8.47
N PHE A 166 -6.45 -14.82 -7.88
CA PHE A 166 -6.78 -14.00 -6.72
C PHE A 166 -7.62 -14.78 -5.71
N GLY A 167 -7.41 -16.10 -5.60
CA GLY A 167 -8.18 -16.99 -4.73
C GLY A 167 -9.57 -17.37 -5.25
N ASN A 168 -9.89 -17.01 -6.50
CA ASN A 168 -11.25 -17.15 -7.05
C ASN A 168 -11.67 -18.59 -7.41
N GLY A 169 -10.74 -19.54 -7.35
CA GLY A 169 -10.98 -20.97 -7.55
C GLY A 169 -10.84 -21.79 -6.26
N ASP A 170 -10.78 -21.12 -5.09
CA ASP A 170 -10.67 -21.78 -3.80
C ASP A 170 -12.05 -22.22 -3.30
N ASP A 171 -12.31 -23.53 -3.36
CA ASP A 171 -13.58 -24.13 -2.90
C ASP A 171 -13.83 -23.96 -1.39
N SER A 172 -12.83 -23.52 -0.62
CA SER A 172 -13.00 -23.21 0.82
C SER A 172 -13.60 -21.83 1.09
N VAL A 173 -13.73 -20.98 0.06
CA VAL A 173 -14.29 -19.63 0.17
C VAL A 173 -15.79 -19.67 -0.06
N SER A 174 -16.57 -19.09 0.87
CA SER A 174 -18.03 -19.12 0.80
C SER A 174 -18.61 -18.17 -0.26
N GLY A 175 -19.74 -18.57 -0.86
CA GLY A 175 -20.62 -17.74 -1.70
C GLY A 175 -20.16 -17.63 -3.17
N PRO A 176 -21.08 -17.33 -4.12
CA PRO A 176 -20.66 -17.01 -5.46
C PRO A 176 -20.12 -15.58 -5.50
N ASP A 177 -18.88 -15.42 -5.97
CA ASP A 177 -18.37 -14.11 -6.36
C ASP A 177 -18.92 -13.73 -7.73
N ALA A 178 -19.13 -12.43 -7.98
CA ALA A 178 -19.50 -11.94 -9.30
C ALA A 178 -18.43 -12.35 -10.32
N THR A 179 -18.83 -12.53 -11.59
CA THR A 179 -17.91 -12.80 -12.70
C THR A 179 -17.90 -11.61 -13.65
N TYR A 180 -16.72 -11.26 -14.15
CA TYR A 180 -16.52 -10.13 -15.05
C TYR A 180 -16.05 -10.63 -16.41
N ASP A 181 -16.61 -10.07 -17.48
CA ASP A 181 -16.18 -10.35 -18.85
C ASP A 181 -14.90 -9.54 -19.15
N PRO A 182 -13.74 -10.17 -19.39
CA PRO A 182 -12.49 -9.47 -19.67
C PRO A 182 -12.59 -8.45 -20.83
N ALA A 183 -13.45 -8.73 -21.81
CA ALA A 183 -13.64 -7.85 -22.96
C ALA A 183 -14.35 -6.53 -22.60
N LYS A 184 -15.03 -6.48 -21.45
CA LYS A 184 -15.79 -5.30 -20.97
C LYS A 184 -15.06 -4.49 -19.92
N ILE A 185 -13.91 -4.95 -19.44
CA ILE A 185 -13.16 -4.26 -18.39
C ILE A 185 -12.55 -2.99 -18.94
N THR A 186 -12.68 -1.91 -18.16
CA THR A 186 -11.93 -0.68 -18.42
C THR A 186 -10.53 -0.88 -17.90
N VAL A 187 -9.55 -1.02 -18.79
CA VAL A 187 -8.14 -1.13 -18.40
C VAL A 187 -7.64 0.25 -17.97
N PRO A 188 -7.13 0.42 -16.74
CA PRO A 188 -6.53 1.66 -16.29
C PRO A 188 -5.42 2.10 -17.24
N SER A 189 -5.32 3.40 -17.48
CA SER A 189 -4.38 3.98 -18.45
C SER A 189 -2.90 3.71 -18.14
N PHE A 190 -2.56 3.38 -16.89
CA PHE A 190 -1.20 3.00 -16.49
C PHE A 190 -0.85 1.54 -16.82
N LEU A 191 -1.80 0.73 -17.32
CA LEU A 191 -1.60 -0.66 -17.74
C LEU A 191 -1.66 -0.82 -19.25
N ASN A 192 -1.04 -1.89 -19.77
CA ASN A 192 -1.16 -2.27 -21.17
C ASN A 192 -2.55 -2.85 -21.45
N ASP A 193 -3.23 -2.35 -22.46
CA ASP A 193 -4.51 -2.91 -22.91
C ASP A 193 -4.28 -4.14 -23.81
N ILE A 194 -4.05 -5.29 -23.17
CA ILE A 194 -3.83 -6.60 -23.82
C ILE A 194 -4.72 -7.69 -23.18
N PRO A 195 -5.01 -8.80 -23.88
CA PRO A 195 -5.89 -9.85 -23.38
C PRO A 195 -5.50 -10.40 -22.00
N GLU A 196 -4.21 -10.57 -21.73
CA GLU A 196 -3.68 -11.08 -20.47
C GLU A 196 -3.97 -10.13 -19.30
N VAL A 197 -3.79 -8.81 -19.49
CA VAL A 197 -4.11 -7.79 -18.49
C VAL A 197 -5.60 -7.75 -18.23
N ARG A 198 -6.42 -7.77 -19.29
CA ARG A 198 -7.88 -7.80 -19.18
C ARG A 198 -8.37 -9.03 -18.41
N GLN A 199 -7.82 -10.21 -18.71
CA GLN A 199 -8.16 -11.45 -18.00
C GLN A 199 -7.79 -11.37 -16.53
N GLU A 200 -6.59 -10.89 -16.22
CA GLU A 200 -6.11 -10.79 -14.85
C GLU A 200 -6.86 -9.73 -14.04
N MET A 201 -7.24 -8.62 -14.67
CA MET A 201 -8.15 -7.64 -14.07
C MET A 201 -9.54 -8.21 -13.80
N ALA A 202 -10.07 -9.08 -14.66
CA ALA A 202 -11.34 -9.73 -14.42
C ALA A 202 -11.30 -10.55 -13.14
N GLU A 203 -10.25 -11.36 -12.96
CA GLU A 203 -10.04 -12.14 -11.74
C GLU A 203 -9.81 -11.23 -10.52
N TYR A 204 -9.05 -10.14 -10.66
CA TYR A 204 -8.89 -9.14 -9.61
C TYR A 204 -10.25 -8.57 -9.18
N TYR A 205 -11.15 -8.22 -10.11
CA TYR A 205 -12.47 -7.64 -9.79
C TYR A 205 -13.37 -8.61 -9.04
N ARG A 206 -13.27 -9.92 -9.32
CA ARG A 206 -13.99 -10.95 -8.54
C ARG A 206 -13.55 -10.91 -7.08
N SER A 207 -12.24 -10.79 -6.85
CA SER A 207 -11.66 -10.71 -5.51
C SER A 207 -11.96 -9.39 -4.80
N VAL A 208 -12.01 -8.26 -5.51
CA VAL A 208 -12.49 -6.98 -4.95
C VAL A 208 -13.96 -7.08 -4.55
N GLY A 209 -14.80 -7.71 -5.38
CA GLY A 209 -16.20 -7.99 -5.04
C GLY A 209 -16.36 -8.85 -3.79
N ARG A 210 -15.41 -9.76 -3.54
CA ARG A 210 -15.36 -10.54 -2.30
C ARG A 210 -15.03 -9.67 -1.08
N VAL A 211 -14.11 -8.71 -1.19
CA VAL A 211 -13.86 -7.70 -0.14
C VAL A 211 -15.11 -6.88 0.14
N ASP A 212 -15.79 -6.38 -0.91
CA ASP A 212 -17.03 -5.61 -0.78
C ASP A 212 -18.11 -6.39 -0.02
N ARG A 213 -18.33 -7.66 -0.41
CA ARG A 213 -19.26 -8.57 0.29
C ARG A 213 -18.86 -8.79 1.75
N GLY A 214 -17.58 -9.06 2.01
CA GLY A 214 -17.05 -9.24 3.36
C GLY A 214 -17.26 -8.01 4.23
N PHE A 215 -16.99 -6.83 3.68
CA PHE A 215 -17.23 -5.56 4.35
C PHE A 215 -18.71 -5.36 4.66
N GLY A 216 -19.62 -5.65 3.71
CA GLY A 216 -21.06 -5.64 3.94
C GLY A 216 -21.50 -6.52 5.11
N LEU A 217 -21.00 -7.76 5.17
CA LEU A 217 -21.31 -8.71 6.25
C LEU A 217 -20.80 -8.22 7.62
N ILE A 218 -19.62 -7.61 7.69
CA ILE A 218 -19.09 -7.01 8.93
C ILE A 218 -19.97 -5.83 9.36
N MET A 219 -20.38 -4.97 8.43
CA MET A 219 -21.25 -3.84 8.72
C MET A 219 -22.63 -4.30 9.21
N ASP A 220 -23.20 -5.34 8.61
CA ASP A 220 -24.45 -5.94 9.07
C ASP A 220 -24.32 -6.51 10.49
N ALA A 221 -23.19 -7.16 10.80
CA ALA A 221 -22.90 -7.63 12.16
C ALA A 221 -22.78 -6.47 13.16
N LEU A 222 -22.12 -5.37 12.78
CA LEU A 222 -21.97 -4.17 13.60
C LEU A 222 -23.33 -3.50 13.90
N ILE A 223 -24.18 -3.37 12.88
CA ILE A 223 -25.55 -2.83 12.99
C ILE A 223 -26.42 -3.75 13.86
N LYS A 224 -26.37 -5.07 13.62
CA LYS A 224 -27.08 -6.07 14.43
C LYS A 224 -26.65 -6.04 15.90
N ALA A 225 -25.38 -5.76 16.17
CA ALA A 225 -24.88 -5.58 17.51
C ALA A 225 -25.34 -4.27 18.17
N GLY A 226 -25.86 -3.31 17.41
CA GLY A 226 -26.27 -1.98 17.86
C GLY A 226 -25.09 -1.06 18.18
N LEU A 227 -23.94 -1.28 17.54
CA LEU A 227 -22.69 -0.55 17.79
C LEU A 227 -22.35 0.47 16.69
N ASP A 228 -23.11 0.47 15.58
CA ASP A 228 -22.90 1.27 14.38
C ASP A 228 -22.90 2.79 14.65
N ASN A 229 -23.88 3.29 15.39
CA ASN A 229 -24.04 4.73 15.68
C ASN A 229 -22.89 5.33 16.53
N ASP A 230 -22.07 4.48 17.12
CA ASP A 230 -20.98 4.84 18.02
C ASP A 230 -19.61 4.36 17.53
N THR A 231 -19.51 3.89 16.28
CA THR A 231 -18.28 3.36 15.70
C THR A 231 -17.81 4.21 14.54
N LEU A 232 -16.56 4.70 14.61
CA LEU A 232 -15.86 5.22 13.44
C LEU A 232 -15.40 4.03 12.59
N VAL A 233 -15.87 3.97 11.34
CA VAL A 233 -15.46 2.94 10.37
C VAL A 233 -14.49 3.58 9.37
N VAL A 234 -13.31 2.98 9.23
CA VAL A 234 -12.30 3.36 8.25
C VAL A 234 -12.03 2.16 7.36
N LEU A 235 -12.25 2.29 6.06
CA LEU A 235 -11.84 1.32 5.06
C LEU A 235 -10.67 1.91 4.25
N THR A 236 -9.58 1.16 4.15
CA THR A 236 -8.40 1.55 3.37
C THR A 236 -7.73 0.33 2.74
N SER A 237 -6.70 0.57 1.94
CA SER A 237 -5.77 -0.45 1.44
C SER A 237 -4.37 -0.19 2.01
N ASP A 238 -3.57 -1.23 2.16
CA ASP A 238 -2.16 -1.06 2.53
C ASP A 238 -1.32 -0.53 1.36
N ASN A 239 -1.56 -0.96 0.13
CA ASN A 239 -0.91 -0.41 -1.05
C ASN A 239 -1.78 -0.54 -2.31
N GLY A 240 -1.25 -0.05 -3.44
CA GLY A 240 -1.92 -0.16 -4.74
C GLY A 240 -2.08 -1.61 -5.22
N PRO A 241 -2.87 -1.81 -6.28
CA PRO A 241 -3.15 -3.14 -6.81
C PRO A 241 -1.91 -3.82 -7.37
N PRO A 242 -1.84 -5.16 -7.40
CA PRO A 242 -0.62 -5.89 -7.69
C PRO A 242 -0.43 -6.02 -9.20
N PHE A 243 -0.40 -4.88 -9.91
CA PHE A 243 -0.05 -4.77 -11.32
C PHE A 243 1.23 -3.95 -11.49
N LEU A 244 1.81 -4.00 -12.68
CA LEU A 244 2.93 -3.12 -13.04
C LEU A 244 2.51 -1.67 -12.88
N ASN A 245 3.48 -0.78 -12.60
CA ASN A 245 3.21 0.65 -12.32
C ASN A 245 2.34 0.89 -11.05
N SER A 246 2.35 -0.02 -10.07
CA SER A 246 1.54 0.13 -8.85
C SER A 246 2.22 -0.42 -7.58
N LYS A 247 1.99 -1.68 -7.20
CA LYS A 247 2.65 -2.28 -6.02
C LYS A 247 4.17 -2.27 -6.22
N THR A 248 4.92 -2.10 -5.13
CA THR A 248 6.40 -1.96 -5.09
C THR A 248 6.98 -0.70 -5.72
N THR A 249 6.16 0.16 -6.33
CA THR A 249 6.64 1.43 -6.89
C THR A 249 6.22 2.59 -6.02
N LEU A 250 7.19 3.24 -5.39
CA LEU A 250 7.23 4.71 -5.33
C LEU A 250 8.08 5.08 -6.54
N TYR A 251 7.62 5.92 -7.47
CA TYR A 251 8.33 6.07 -8.74
C TYR A 251 9.82 6.47 -8.58
N ASP A 252 10.19 7.00 -7.41
CA ASP A 252 11.53 7.46 -7.02
C ASP A 252 12.48 6.42 -6.34
N ALA A 253 12.05 5.21 -5.96
CA ALA A 253 12.80 4.41 -4.96
C ALA A 253 13.74 3.29 -5.46
N ALA A 254 13.87 3.06 -6.78
CA ALA A 254 14.71 1.97 -7.31
C ALA A 254 15.46 2.38 -8.57
N TRP A 255 16.63 3.00 -8.39
CA TRP A 255 17.47 3.48 -9.47
C TRP A 255 18.79 2.66 -9.54
N LYS A 256 19.17 2.20 -10.74
CA LYS A 256 20.35 1.36 -11.09
C LYS A 256 20.54 -0.02 -10.43
N LEU A 257 19.64 -0.51 -9.58
CA LEU A 257 19.61 -1.94 -9.21
C LEU A 257 18.97 -2.76 -10.35
N ASP A 258 19.33 -4.04 -10.48
CA ASP A 258 18.50 -5.00 -11.24
C ASP A 258 17.09 -4.91 -10.65
N PHE A 259 16.14 -4.40 -11.46
CA PHE A 259 14.84 -3.90 -11.02
C PHE A 259 14.17 -4.82 -9.99
N PRO A 260 13.78 -4.33 -8.79
CA PRO A 260 13.11 -5.15 -7.79
C PRO A 260 11.69 -5.46 -8.26
N PHE A 261 11.51 -6.60 -8.92
CA PHE A 261 10.19 -7.18 -9.07
C PHE A 261 9.82 -7.88 -7.76
N SER A 262 8.64 -7.60 -7.21
CA SER A 262 8.04 -8.56 -6.30
C SER A 262 7.77 -9.87 -7.05
N THR A 263 7.92 -10.99 -6.34
CA THR A 263 7.79 -12.33 -6.95
C THR A 263 6.41 -12.55 -7.57
N ASP A 264 5.36 -12.01 -6.94
CA ASP A 264 3.98 -12.08 -7.43
C ASP A 264 3.76 -11.26 -8.71
N LEU A 265 4.39 -10.09 -8.86
CA LEU A 265 4.37 -9.30 -10.10
C LEU A 265 5.14 -9.99 -11.22
N TYR A 266 6.32 -10.54 -10.93
CA TYR A 266 7.12 -11.25 -11.94
C TYR A 266 6.44 -12.55 -12.42
N ALA A 267 5.70 -13.21 -11.54
CA ALA A 267 4.96 -14.43 -11.87
C ALA A 267 3.59 -14.18 -12.52
N SER A 268 3.18 -12.91 -12.67
CA SER A 268 1.85 -12.54 -13.16
C SER A 268 1.64 -12.82 -14.66
N LEU A 269 0.38 -13.02 -15.04
CA LEU A 269 -0.01 -13.13 -16.46
C LEU A 269 0.23 -11.81 -17.19
N SER A 270 -0.05 -10.68 -16.54
CA SER A 270 0.19 -9.35 -17.12
C SER A 270 1.65 -9.16 -17.50
N TRP A 271 2.59 -9.48 -16.60
CA TRP A 271 4.01 -9.31 -16.90
C TRP A 271 4.45 -10.22 -18.04
N GLU A 272 4.01 -11.48 -18.05
CA GLU A 272 4.32 -12.41 -19.14
C GLU A 272 3.79 -11.93 -20.49
N GLY A 273 2.55 -11.43 -20.55
CA GLY A 273 1.99 -10.84 -21.76
C GLY A 273 2.80 -9.64 -22.23
N ILE A 274 3.14 -8.72 -21.31
CA ILE A 274 3.92 -7.51 -21.61
C ILE A 274 5.31 -7.87 -22.15
N ARG A 275 6.07 -8.75 -21.48
CA ARG A 275 7.45 -9.08 -21.90
C ARG A 275 7.53 -9.86 -23.21
N ASN A 276 6.44 -10.51 -23.63
CA ASN A 276 6.34 -11.26 -24.88
C ASN A 276 5.64 -10.46 -26.00
N SER A 277 5.28 -9.19 -25.74
CA SER A 277 4.69 -8.31 -26.73
C SER A 277 5.66 -7.95 -27.87
N GLN A 278 5.13 -7.43 -28.98
CA GLN A 278 5.93 -7.05 -30.14
C GLN A 278 6.91 -5.92 -29.79
N PHE A 279 8.16 -6.04 -30.24
CA PHE A 279 9.15 -4.97 -30.08
C PHE A 279 8.76 -3.70 -30.86
N PRO A 280 9.01 -2.50 -30.29
CA PRO A 280 9.60 -2.27 -28.96
C PRO A 280 8.61 -2.52 -27.81
N VAL A 281 9.03 -3.30 -26.81
CA VAL A 281 8.20 -3.62 -25.64
C VAL A 281 8.01 -2.37 -24.77
N LYS A 282 6.77 -2.16 -24.31
CA LYS A 282 6.38 -1.05 -23.43
C LYS A 282 5.64 -1.55 -22.19
N VAL A 283 5.83 -0.85 -21.07
CA VAL A 283 5.08 -1.05 -19.82
C VAL A 283 4.20 0.18 -19.61
N GLY A 284 2.89 0.05 -19.84
CA GLY A 284 2.02 1.18 -20.11
C GLY A 284 2.56 1.96 -21.32
N GLU A 285 2.90 3.23 -21.12
CA GLU A 285 3.43 4.10 -22.18
C GLU A 285 4.96 4.20 -22.23
N ARG A 286 5.63 3.78 -21.15
CA ARG A 286 7.09 3.82 -21.02
C ARG A 286 7.73 2.68 -21.84
N SER A 287 8.93 2.92 -22.38
CA SER A 287 9.72 1.82 -22.94
C SER A 287 10.13 0.85 -21.83
N LEU A 288 10.30 -0.42 -22.17
CA LEU A 288 10.81 -1.41 -21.21
C LEU A 288 12.16 -0.97 -20.61
N GLU A 289 13.03 -0.36 -21.42
CA GLU A 289 14.31 0.16 -20.92
C GLU A 289 14.11 1.26 -19.88
N ALA A 290 13.25 2.25 -20.13
CA ALA A 290 12.97 3.31 -19.17
C ALA A 290 12.30 2.79 -17.90
N TYR A 291 11.42 1.78 -18.02
CA TYR A 291 10.78 1.15 -16.87
C TYR A 291 11.80 0.45 -15.95
N ILE A 292 12.78 -0.25 -16.54
CA ILE A 292 13.80 -1.02 -15.82
C ILE A 292 14.97 -0.15 -15.34
N ARG A 293 15.40 0.84 -16.14
CA ARG A 293 16.56 1.70 -15.89
C ARG A 293 16.11 3.13 -15.62
N ARG A 294 15.67 3.39 -14.40
CA ARG A 294 15.20 4.71 -13.98
C ARG A 294 16.36 5.66 -13.68
N PRO A 295 16.21 6.97 -13.98
CA PRO A 295 17.15 7.99 -13.55
C PRO A 295 17.14 8.16 -12.02
N PRO A 296 18.14 8.82 -11.44
CA PRO A 296 18.22 9.04 -9.99
C PRO A 296 17.18 10.02 -9.44
N GLU A 297 16.51 10.79 -10.30
CA GLU A 297 15.49 11.76 -9.91
C GLU A 297 14.43 11.84 -11.02
N GLU A 298 13.16 11.87 -10.61
CA GLU A 298 12.01 12.02 -11.51
C GLU A 298 11.11 13.15 -11.02
N LEU A 299 10.64 13.99 -11.95
CA LEU A 299 9.67 15.06 -11.67
C LEU A 299 8.57 15.00 -12.72
N TYR A 300 7.32 14.94 -12.27
CA TYR A 300 6.16 14.80 -13.14
C TYR A 300 5.11 15.89 -12.86
N ASP A 301 4.49 16.40 -13.93
CA ASP A 301 3.31 17.27 -13.82
C ASP A 301 2.05 16.39 -13.90
N MET A 302 1.41 16.13 -12.76
CA MET A 302 0.25 15.25 -12.69
C MET A 302 -1.00 15.77 -13.42
N GLN A 303 -1.07 17.07 -13.75
CA GLN A 303 -2.20 17.64 -14.50
C GLN A 303 -2.02 17.45 -16.01
N GLN A 304 -0.80 17.67 -16.50
CA GLN A 304 -0.49 17.56 -17.93
C GLN A 304 -0.08 16.14 -18.33
N ASP A 305 0.53 15.41 -17.42
CA ASP A 305 1.02 14.04 -17.59
C ASP A 305 0.63 13.15 -16.39
N PRO A 306 -0.67 12.83 -16.23
CA PRO A 306 -1.16 11.98 -15.14
C PRO A 306 -0.63 10.53 -15.19
N ARG A 307 0.13 10.17 -16.22
CA ARG A 307 0.72 8.84 -16.43
C ARG A 307 2.22 8.83 -16.11
N GLU A 308 2.80 9.98 -15.75
CA GLU A 308 4.18 10.12 -15.31
C GLU A 308 5.19 9.59 -16.36
N VAL A 309 4.93 9.83 -17.65
CA VAL A 309 5.76 9.33 -18.76
C VAL A 309 6.92 10.27 -19.07
N VAL A 310 6.72 11.58 -18.93
CA VAL A 310 7.67 12.63 -19.29
C VAL A 310 8.35 13.13 -18.02
N ASN A 311 9.56 12.62 -17.76
CA ASN A 311 10.38 13.13 -16.66
C ASN A 311 10.88 14.56 -16.96
N LEU A 312 10.53 15.50 -16.10
CA LEU A 312 10.87 16.91 -16.17
C LEU A 312 12.15 17.28 -15.38
N ALA A 313 12.80 16.33 -14.71
CA ALA A 313 13.95 16.59 -13.83
C ALA A 313 15.13 17.25 -14.57
N ASP A 314 15.37 16.87 -15.84
CA ASP A 314 16.44 17.43 -16.66
C ASP A 314 16.02 18.69 -17.44
N CYS A 315 14.75 19.10 -17.35
CA CYS A 315 14.24 20.27 -18.07
C CYS A 315 14.67 21.57 -17.38
N PRO A 316 15.47 22.45 -18.03
CA PRO A 316 16.03 23.64 -17.38
C PRO A 316 14.98 24.59 -16.79
N GLU A 317 13.80 24.64 -17.39
CA GLU A 317 12.67 25.46 -16.96
C GLU A 317 12.06 25.02 -15.61
N TYR A 318 12.22 23.75 -15.21
CA TYR A 318 11.73 23.20 -13.94
C TYR A 318 12.81 23.13 -12.86
N LYS A 319 14.04 23.58 -13.15
CA LYS A 319 15.19 23.43 -12.24
C LYS A 319 14.96 24.04 -10.85
N GLU A 320 14.41 25.25 -10.77
CA GLU A 320 14.16 25.88 -9.46
C GLU A 320 13.11 25.13 -8.65
N LEU A 321 12.06 24.61 -9.31
CA LEU A 321 11.01 23.82 -8.68
C LEU A 321 11.57 22.49 -8.15
N LEU A 322 12.37 21.80 -8.97
CA LEU A 322 13.04 20.56 -8.60
C LEU A 322 13.93 20.75 -7.36
N LEU A 323 14.75 21.79 -7.34
CA LEU A 323 15.60 22.12 -6.20
C LEU A 323 14.79 22.44 -4.94
N GLY A 324 13.63 23.09 -5.09
CA GLY A 324 12.68 23.33 -4.00
C GLY A 324 12.17 22.03 -3.38
N TYR A 325 11.62 21.13 -4.19
CA TYR A 325 11.12 19.83 -3.72
C TYR A 325 12.22 18.94 -3.15
N ARG A 326 13.41 18.94 -3.76
CA ARG A 326 14.57 18.25 -3.21
C ARG A 326 14.87 18.74 -1.80
N LYS A 327 14.89 20.06 -1.59
CA LYS A 327 15.12 20.63 -0.27
C LYS A 327 14.03 20.22 0.73
N GLU A 328 12.76 20.22 0.33
CA GLU A 328 11.66 19.82 1.21
C GLU A 328 11.75 18.35 1.64
N LEU A 329 12.02 17.45 0.69
CA LEU A 329 12.28 16.03 0.96
C LEU A 329 13.50 15.87 1.89
N GLU A 330 14.56 16.61 1.57
CA GLU A 330 15.70 16.98 2.40
C GLU A 330 15.46 17.12 3.88
N ASP A 331 14.79 18.22 4.16
CA ASP A 331 14.47 18.69 5.49
C ASP A 331 13.61 17.66 6.22
N TRP A 332 12.70 16.99 5.51
CA TRP A 332 11.87 15.92 6.05
C TRP A 332 12.68 14.66 6.40
N GLN A 333 13.60 14.21 5.54
CA GLN A 333 14.50 13.09 5.81
C GLN A 333 15.38 13.39 7.03
N ARG A 334 15.87 14.63 7.17
CA ARG A 334 16.62 15.07 8.36
C ARG A 334 15.75 15.08 9.62
N LEU A 335 14.55 15.66 9.52
CA LEU A 335 13.58 15.73 10.63
C LEU A 335 13.21 14.33 11.15
N THR A 336 13.08 13.38 10.24
CA THR A 336 12.68 12.00 10.53
C THR A 336 13.86 11.05 10.72
N GLN A 337 15.10 11.57 10.72
CA GLN A 337 16.34 10.81 10.93
C GLN A 337 16.50 9.63 9.96
N ASP A 338 16.20 9.86 8.69
CA ASP A 338 16.32 8.85 7.65
C ASP A 338 17.78 8.43 7.41
N ALA A 339 18.07 7.15 7.67
CA ALA A 339 19.38 6.55 7.42
C ALA A 339 19.76 6.50 5.93
N TRP A 340 18.76 6.62 5.04
CA TRP A 340 18.94 6.66 3.58
C TRP A 340 19.05 8.07 3.01
N LEU A 341 19.24 9.10 3.85
CA LEU A 341 19.66 10.41 3.37
C LEU A 341 21.10 10.32 2.82
N VAL A 342 21.23 10.00 1.52
CA VAL A 342 22.50 9.67 0.86
C VAL A 342 22.88 10.64 -0.26
N ARG A 343 24.19 10.70 -0.54
CA ARG A 343 24.79 11.37 -1.70
C ARG A 343 25.90 10.53 -2.28
N ASP A 344 25.86 10.32 -3.59
CA ASP A 344 26.82 9.46 -4.30
C ASP A 344 26.93 8.07 -3.61
N GLY A 345 25.81 7.55 -3.09
CA GLY A 345 25.72 6.28 -2.36
C GLY A 345 26.23 6.28 -0.91
N VAL A 346 26.57 7.44 -0.34
CA VAL A 346 27.11 7.56 1.03
C VAL A 346 26.15 8.34 1.93
N SER A 347 25.95 7.88 3.16
CA SER A 347 25.10 8.54 4.15
C SER A 347 25.62 9.93 4.54
N LEU A 348 24.76 10.93 4.44
CA LEU A 348 25.07 12.30 4.89
C LEU A 348 25.15 12.39 6.41
N SER A 349 24.40 11.58 7.16
CA SER A 349 24.46 11.58 8.63
C SER A 349 25.79 11.04 9.13
N GLU A 350 26.30 9.97 8.52
CA GLU A 350 27.63 9.41 8.83
C GLU A 350 28.77 10.37 8.44
N MET A 351 28.58 11.16 7.38
CA MET A 351 29.59 12.12 6.90
C MET A 351 29.53 13.49 7.60
N GLN A 352 28.64 13.72 8.55
CA GLN A 352 28.40 15.06 9.11
C GLN A 352 29.69 15.73 9.63
N GLY A 353 30.56 14.99 10.33
CA GLY A 353 31.84 15.54 10.80
C GLY A 353 32.78 15.98 9.68
N HIS A 354 32.75 15.31 8.52
CA HIS A 354 33.51 15.72 7.34
C HIS A 354 32.90 16.96 6.68
N ILE A 355 31.56 17.05 6.64
CA ILE A 355 30.82 18.21 6.14
C ILE A 355 31.16 19.44 6.98
N ASP A 356 31.13 19.30 8.31
CA ASP A 356 31.48 20.37 9.25
C ASP A 356 32.96 20.81 9.11
N ALA A 357 33.84 19.89 8.72
CA ALA A 357 35.25 20.17 8.41
C ALA A 357 35.47 20.79 7.01
N GLY A 358 34.40 21.07 6.26
CA GLY A 358 34.43 21.76 4.96
C GLY A 358 34.32 20.84 3.74
N LEU A 359 33.95 19.57 3.88
CA LEU A 359 33.62 18.71 2.74
C LEU A 359 32.44 19.32 1.98
N LYS A 360 32.63 19.56 0.68
CA LYS A 360 31.57 19.99 -0.23
C LYS A 360 30.81 18.78 -0.75
N ILE A 361 29.49 18.82 -0.62
CA ILE A 361 28.58 17.79 -1.07
C ILE A 361 27.99 18.19 -2.43
N PRO A 362 28.09 17.32 -3.46
CA PRO A 362 27.42 17.54 -4.74
C PRO A 362 25.90 17.63 -4.60
N ASP A 363 25.29 18.50 -5.39
CA ASP A 363 23.83 18.66 -5.44
C ASP A 363 23.20 17.72 -6.50
N ARG A 364 23.38 16.41 -6.27
CA ARG A 364 22.84 15.30 -7.08
C ARG A 364 22.74 14.03 -6.24
N PHE A 365 21.82 13.12 -6.56
CA PHE A 365 21.65 11.88 -5.81
C PHE A 365 22.68 10.79 -6.15
N ASP A 366 23.14 10.74 -7.41
CA ASP A 366 24.09 9.73 -7.90
C ASP A 366 25.43 10.31 -8.34
N PHE A 367 26.47 9.48 -8.24
CA PHE A 367 27.80 9.76 -8.72
C PHE A 367 27.83 9.84 -10.26
N ASP A 368 27.97 11.06 -10.78
CA ASP A 368 28.10 11.28 -12.21
C ASP A 368 29.53 10.94 -12.69
N LEU A 369 29.64 9.87 -13.49
CA LEU A 369 30.91 9.44 -14.10
C LEU A 369 31.46 10.47 -15.12
N ALA A 370 30.59 11.26 -15.76
CA ALA A 370 30.98 12.31 -16.68
C ALA A 370 31.46 13.57 -15.95
N THR A 371 30.86 13.89 -14.79
CA THR A 371 31.25 15.03 -13.94
C THR A 371 31.49 14.64 -12.47
N PRO A 372 32.55 13.86 -12.18
CA PRO A 372 32.77 13.26 -10.85
C PRO A 372 33.17 14.25 -9.76
N GLY A 373 33.40 15.51 -10.11
CA GLY A 373 33.85 16.53 -9.17
C GLY A 373 32.76 16.93 -8.17
N ASN A 374 33.19 17.42 -7.01
CA ASN A 374 32.38 18.10 -6.00
C ASN A 374 32.72 19.61 -5.90
N LYS A 375 33.39 20.14 -6.92
CA LYS A 375 33.69 21.57 -7.04
C LYS A 375 32.45 22.27 -7.59
N VAL A 376 31.83 23.13 -6.79
CA VAL A 376 30.77 24.05 -7.24
C VAL A 376 31.35 24.92 -8.37
N LEU A 377 30.68 24.96 -9.53
CA LEU A 377 30.97 25.93 -10.60
C LEU A 377 30.59 27.35 -10.17
#